data_AF-A0A1F3WWX2-F1
#
_entry.id   AF-A0A1F3WWX2-F1
#
_cell.length_a   1.000
_cell.length_b   1.000
_cell.length_c   1.000
_cell.angle_alpha   90.00
_cell.angle_beta   90.00
_cell.angle_gamma   90.00
#
_symmetry.space_group_name_H-M   'P 1'
#
loop_
_entity.id
_entity.type
_entity.pdbx_description
1 polymer ?
#
loop_
_entity_poly.entity_id
_entity_poly.type
_entity_poly.pdbx_seq_one_letter_code
_entity_poly.pdbx_strand_id
1 'polypeptide(L)'
;MENNMNQSAVKASNISLIALYTDGIWEARNPACQKFGKDNLHRIIRENAGRSSGEILDLCIKESCGLQKNAHYPDDVTLIIVKISIDQPESPAV
;
A
#
# COMPACT_ATOMS: atom_id res chain seq x y z
N MET A 1 31.43 -13.86 -3.01
CA MET A 1 30.28 -13.32 -2.28
C MET A 1 29.05 -13.93 -2.90
N GLU A 2 28.41 -14.88 -2.24
CA GLU A 2 27.14 -15.45 -2.70
C GLU A 2 26.02 -14.44 -2.45
N ASN A 3 25.20 -14.20 -3.46
CA ASN A 3 24.13 -13.22 -3.41
C ASN A 3 22.87 -13.91 -2.85
N ASN A 4 22.58 -13.72 -1.56
CA ASN A 4 21.43 -14.32 -0.87
C ASN A 4 20.14 -13.52 -1.10
N MET A 5 19.73 -13.38 -2.36
CA MET A 5 18.48 -12.70 -2.70
C MET A 5 17.31 -13.68 -2.63
N ASN A 6 16.35 -13.42 -1.74
CA ASN A 6 15.11 -14.20 -1.67
C ASN A 6 14.16 -13.75 -2.80
N GLN A 7 13.78 -14.68 -3.66
CA GLN A 7 12.80 -14.46 -4.73
C GLN A 7 11.48 -15.13 -4.38
N SER A 8 10.36 -14.43 -4.61
CA SER A 8 9.02 -14.99 -4.52
C SER A 8 8.19 -14.55 -5.72
N ALA A 9 7.24 -15.39 -6.14
CA ALA A 9 6.33 -15.11 -7.24
C ALA A 9 4.88 -15.25 -6.74
N VAL A 10 4.03 -14.31 -7.15
CA VAL A 10 2.60 -14.33 -6.83
C VAL A 10 1.82 -14.36 -8.14
N LYS A 11 0.89 -15.30 -8.28
CA LYS A 11 -0.01 -15.35 -9.43
C LYS A 11 -1.04 -14.23 -9.30
N ALA A 12 -1.01 -13.28 -10.23
CA ALA A 12 -2.07 -12.27 -10.33
C ALA A 12 -3.37 -12.91 -10.82
N SER A 13 -4.48 -12.54 -10.19
CA SER A 13 -5.84 -12.80 -10.70
C SER A 13 -6.33 -11.62 -11.53
N ASN A 14 -7.52 -11.71 -12.13
CA ASN A 14 -8.10 -10.69 -13.02
C ASN A 14 -7.99 -9.26 -12.48
N ILE A 15 -8.13 -9.08 -11.16
CA ILE A 15 -7.85 -7.81 -10.47
C ILE A 15 -6.94 -8.10 -9.29
N SER A 16 -5.74 -7.53 -9.29
CA SER A 16 -4.77 -7.69 -8.20
C SER A 16 -4.27 -6.32 -7.73
N LEU A 17 -4.08 -6.18 -6.42
CA LEU A 17 -3.47 -5.00 -5.80
C LEU A 17 -2.20 -5.42 -5.08
N ILE A 18 -1.11 -4.72 -5.37
CA ILE A 18 0.19 -4.90 -4.73
C ILE A 18 0.56 -3.59 -4.04
N ALA A 19 0.85 -3.65 -2.74
CA ALA A 19 1.38 -2.53 -1.97
C ALA A 19 2.82 -2.84 -1.57
N LEU A 20 3.74 -1.94 -1.91
CA LEU A 20 5.15 -2.00 -1.52
C LEU A 20 5.46 -0.75 -0.70
N TYR A 21 6.11 -0.92 0.44
CA TYR A 21 6.32 0.19 1.36
C TYR A 21 7.48 -0.05 2.32
N THR A 22 8.12 1.05 2.75
CA THR A 22 9.11 1.06 3.84
C THR A 22 8.40 1.07 5.19
N ASP A 23 9.14 0.86 6.28
CA ASP A 23 8.60 0.88 7.64
C ASP A 23 8.13 2.25 8.11
N GLY A 24 8.72 3.33 7.59
CA GLY A 24 8.32 4.71 7.88
C GLY A 24 6.80 4.98 7.83
N ILE A 25 6.04 4.32 6.94
CA ILE A 25 4.58 4.52 6.84
C ILE A 25 3.82 4.03 8.08
N TRP A 26 4.20 2.86 8.64
CA TRP A 26 3.48 2.27 9.78
C TRP A 26 4.11 2.63 11.13
N GLU A 27 5.33 3.15 11.11
CA GLU A 27 6.07 3.72 12.23
C GLU A 27 5.51 5.10 12.65
N ALA A 28 4.74 5.76 11.78
CA ALA A 28 4.09 7.05 12.03
C ALA A 28 3.37 7.08 13.38
N ARG A 29 3.49 8.18 14.13
CA ARG A 29 2.95 8.31 15.49
C ARG A 29 2.02 9.50 15.62
N ASN A 30 1.00 9.34 16.44
CA ASN A 30 0.23 10.48 16.91
C ASN A 30 0.96 11.24 18.04
N PRO A 31 0.47 12.43 18.45
CA PRO A 31 1.05 13.17 19.58
C PRO A 31 1.07 12.42 20.92
N ALA A 32 0.26 11.35 21.07
CA ALA A 32 0.29 10.46 22.23
C ALA A 32 1.33 9.32 22.08
N CYS A 33 2.24 9.42 21.10
CA CYS A 33 3.25 8.42 20.76
C CYS A 33 2.71 7.05 20.32
N GLN A 34 1.41 6.93 20.02
CA GLN A 34 0.82 5.68 19.52
C GLN A 34 1.15 5.53 18.04
N LYS A 35 1.64 4.35 17.66
CA LYS A 35 1.96 4.01 16.26
C LYS A 35 0.67 3.86 15.44
N PHE A 36 0.72 4.24 14.16
CA PHE A 36 -0.31 3.93 13.18
C PHE A 36 -0.47 2.41 13.01
N GLY A 37 0.65 1.69 12.87
CA GLY A 37 0.66 0.23 12.85
C GLY A 37 0.28 -0.40 11.50
N LYS A 38 0.82 -1.60 11.24
CA LYS A 38 0.62 -2.34 9.98
C LYS A 38 -0.82 -2.74 9.76
N ASP A 39 -1.55 -3.06 10.82
CA ASP A 39 -2.94 -3.51 10.74
C ASP A 39 -3.86 -2.40 10.21
N ASN A 40 -3.63 -1.15 10.58
CA ASN A 40 -4.38 -0.02 10.06
C ASN A 40 -4.10 0.20 8.56
N LEU A 41 -2.83 0.15 8.15
CA LEU A 41 -2.46 0.22 6.73
C LEU A 41 -3.14 -0.90 5.93
N HIS A 42 -3.06 -2.14 6.41
CA HIS A 42 -3.68 -3.29 5.75
C HIS A 42 -5.20 -3.18 5.68
N ARG A 43 -5.84 -2.70 6.76
CA ARG A 43 -7.28 -2.48 6.81
C ARG A 43 -7.71 -1.48 5.75
N ILE A 44 -7.06 -0.31 5.68
CA ILE A 44 -7.38 0.72 4.68
C ILE A 44 -7.24 0.18 3.27
N ILE A 45 -6.15 -0.53 2.96
CA ILE A 45 -5.95 -1.12 1.63
C ILE A 45 -7.05 -2.11 1.28
N ARG A 46 -7.42 -3.02 2.22
CA ARG A 46 -8.45 -4.04 1.98
C ARG A 46 -9.85 -3.43 1.80
N GLU A 47 -10.23 -2.49 2.68
CA GLU A 47 -11.54 -1.82 2.63
C GLU A 47 -11.70 -0.96 1.36
N ASN A 48 -10.59 -0.48 0.79
CA ASN A 48 -10.60 0.41 -0.37
C ASN A 48 -10.08 -0.25 -1.65
N ALA A 49 -9.91 -1.58 -1.68
CA ALA A 49 -9.33 -2.30 -2.83
C ALA A 49 -10.08 -2.07 -4.16
N GLY A 50 -11.36 -1.68 -4.10
CA GLY A 50 -12.17 -1.32 -5.27
C GLY A 50 -11.78 0.03 -5.91
N ARG A 51 -11.17 0.95 -5.16
CA ARG A 51 -10.80 2.30 -5.63
C ARG A 51 -9.60 2.31 -6.57
N SER A 52 -9.32 3.45 -7.19
CA SER A 52 -8.07 3.65 -7.94
C SER A 52 -6.84 3.57 -7.03
N SER A 53 -5.68 3.24 -7.60
CA SER A 53 -4.42 3.21 -6.83
C SER A 53 -4.10 4.56 -6.18
N GLY A 54 -4.38 5.67 -6.87
CA GLY A 54 -4.20 7.03 -6.35
C GLY A 54 -5.08 7.31 -5.13
N GLU A 55 -6.37 6.97 -5.19
CA GLU A 55 -7.25 7.15 -4.02
C GLU A 55 -6.81 6.32 -2.82
N ILE A 56 -6.32 5.10 -3.04
CA ILE A 56 -5.82 4.24 -1.96
C ILE A 56 -4.55 4.84 -1.36
N LEU A 57 -3.63 5.32 -2.20
CA LEU A 57 -2.42 6.02 -1.77
C LEU A 57 -2.78 7.23 -0.89
N ASP A 58 -3.67 8.09 -1.38
CA ASP A 58 -4.11 9.30 -0.67
C ASP A 58 -4.77 8.98 0.67
N LEU A 59 -5.62 7.96 0.72
CA LEU A 59 -6.24 7.50 1.96
C LEU A 59 -5.20 6.98 2.96
N CYS A 60 -4.23 6.18 2.51
CA CYS A 60 -3.16 5.69 3.38
C CYS A 60 -2.35 6.84 3.97
N ILE A 61 -1.91 7.79 3.13
CA ILE A 61 -1.14 8.96 3.56
C ILE A 61 -1.96 9.86 4.48
N LYS A 62 -3.23 10.10 4.14
CA LYS A 62 -4.11 10.95 4.96
C LYS A 62 -4.35 10.36 6.34
N GLU A 63 -4.56 9.05 6.46
CA GLU A 63 -4.78 8.41 7.76
C GLU A 63 -3.48 8.33 8.58
N SER A 64 -2.33 8.05 7.95
CA SER A 64 -1.04 8.04 8.63
C SER A 64 -0.61 9.45 9.08
N CYS A 65 -0.82 10.48 8.25
CA CYS A 65 -0.57 11.90 8.58
C CYS A 65 -1.64 12.50 9.52
N GLY A 66 -2.89 12.09 9.39
CA GLY A 66 -4.02 12.62 10.18
C GLY A 66 -3.87 12.31 11.67
N LEU A 67 -3.22 11.18 11.97
CA LEU A 67 -2.77 10.87 13.33
C LEU A 67 -1.71 11.83 13.84
N GLN A 68 -0.85 12.36 12.97
CA GLN A 68 0.28 13.20 13.36
C GLN A 68 -0.10 14.61 13.82
N LYS A 69 -1.27 15.18 13.48
CA LYS A 69 -1.66 16.59 13.85
C LYS A 69 -0.50 17.60 13.66
N ASN A 70 0.21 17.56 12.53
CA ASN A 70 1.44 18.32 12.21
C ASN A 70 2.76 17.77 12.79
N ALA A 71 2.79 16.57 13.37
CA ALA A 71 4.05 15.91 13.69
C ALA A 71 4.76 15.48 12.39
N HIS A 72 6.08 15.68 12.33
CA HIS A 72 6.90 15.18 11.24
C HIS A 72 6.95 13.65 11.30
N TYR A 73 7.06 13.01 10.13
CA TYR A 73 7.48 11.62 10.11
C TYR A 73 8.86 11.49 10.76
N PRO A 74 9.06 10.51 11.64
CA PRO A 74 10.36 10.26 12.23
C PRO A 74 11.38 9.70 11.24
N ASP A 75 10.93 9.22 10.06
CA ASP A 75 11.75 8.57 9.02
C ASP A 75 11.14 8.77 7.62
N ASP A 76 11.90 8.47 6.56
CA ASP A 76 11.44 8.56 5.17
C ASP A 76 10.31 7.56 4.87
N VAL A 77 9.24 8.06 4.24
CA VAL A 77 8.07 7.26 3.89
C VAL A 77 8.06 6.97 2.40
N THR A 78 8.07 5.69 2.04
CA THR A 78 7.81 5.24 0.68
C THR A 78 6.59 4.32 0.67
N LEU A 79 5.60 4.62 -0.18
CA LEU A 79 4.43 3.78 -0.42
C LEU A 79 4.14 3.75 -1.93
N ILE A 80 4.06 2.54 -2.49
CA ILE A 80 3.74 2.28 -3.89
C ILE A 80 2.50 1.40 -3.92
N ILE A 81 1.47 1.85 -4.63
CA ILE A 81 0.24 1.07 -4.87
C ILE A 81 0.18 0.74 -6.37
N VAL A 82 0.24 -0.55 -6.69
CA VAL A 82 0.08 -1.06 -8.06
C VAL A 82 -1.25 -1.78 -8.15
N LYS A 83 -2.05 -1.42 -9.17
CA LYS A 83 -3.29 -2.11 -9.50
C LYS A 83 -3.15 -2.73 -10.88
N ILE A 84 -3.42 -4.03 -10.94
CA ILE A 84 -3.30 -4.84 -12.16
C ILE A 84 -4.70 -5.29 -12.53
N SER A 85 -5.16 -4.88 -13.71
CA SER A 85 -6.33 -5.45 -14.39
C SER A 85 -5.83 -6.26 -15.58
N ILE A 86 -6.22 -7.53 -15.62
CA ILE A 86 -5.97 -8.39 -16.78
C ILE A 86 -7.24 -8.37 -17.60
N ASP A 87 -7.24 -7.61 -18.69
CA ASP A 87 -8.32 -7.65 -19.66
C ASP A 87 -8.36 -9.05 -20.29
N GLN A 88 -9.53 -9.66 -20.35
CA GLN A 88 -9.72 -10.85 -21.16
C GLN A 88 -9.57 -10.42 -22.63
N PRO A 89 -8.85 -11.17 -23.48
CA PRO A 89 -8.84 -10.87 -24.91
C PRO A 89 -10.29 -10.86 -25.38
N GLU A 90 -10.67 -9.77 -26.07
CA GLU A 90 -12.00 -9.62 -26.64
C GLU A 90 -12.28 -10.87 -27.47
N SER A 91 -13.42 -11.52 -27.20
CA SER A 91 -13.83 -12.69 -27.98
C SER A 91 -13.86 -12.27 -29.45
N PRO A 92 -13.23 -13.03 -30.38
CA PRO A 92 -13.19 -12.63 -31.77
C PRO A 92 -14.62 -12.40 -32.24
N ALA A 93 -14.88 -11.22 -32.83
CA ALA A 93 -16.17 -10.89 -33.40
C ALA A 93 -16.60 -12.03 -34.34
N VAL A 94 -17.75 -12.63 -34.02
CA VAL A 94 -18.37 -13.73 -34.77
C VAL A 94 -18.75 -13.27 -36.17
#